data_AF-A0A6G1EI15-F1
#
_entry.id   AF-A0A6G1EI15-F1
#
_cell.length_a   1.000
_cell.length_b   1.000
_cell.length_c   1.000
_cell.angle_alpha   90.00
_cell.angle_beta   90.00
_cell.angle_gamma   90.00
#
_symmetry.space_group_name_H-M   'P 1'
#
loop_
_entity.id
_entity.type
_entity.pdbx_description
1 polymer ?
#
loop_
_entity_poly.entity_id
_entity_poly.type
_entity_poly.pdbx_seq_one_letter_code
_entity_poly.pdbx_strand_id
1 'polypeptide(L)'
;MLLDQIKAAGVAATIATYNTVLAACTRATDPSVPFDMLLGLFAEMRHDPPPCVRPDLTTYNTVLAAAVVRSLSDQSEMLLSTMLEAGVLLGCASYRYIVDAFDSAGNLSRVAELAPVPGGGVGVDTM
;
A
#
# COMPACT_ATOMS: atom_id res chain seq x y z
N MET A 1 17.57 3.03 -11.61
CA MET A 1 16.09 3.05 -11.62
C MET A 1 15.60 4.45 -12.00
N LEU A 2 14.36 4.64 -12.48
CA LEU A 2 13.85 5.98 -12.85
C LEU A 2 13.99 7.00 -11.72
N LEU A 3 13.78 6.57 -10.47
CA LEU A 3 13.94 7.43 -9.29
C LEU A 3 15.37 7.98 -9.15
N ASP A 4 16.39 7.12 -9.32
CA ASP A 4 17.80 7.52 -9.23
C ASP A 4 18.16 8.56 -10.29
N GLN A 5 17.62 8.41 -11.50
CA GLN A 5 17.87 9.35 -12.60
C GLN A 5 17.28 10.73 -12.29
N ILE A 6 16.06 10.78 -11.73
CA ILE A 6 15.39 12.02 -11.34
C ILE A 6 16.19 12.72 -10.23
N LYS A 7 16.61 11.98 -9.21
CA LYS A 7 17.42 12.52 -8.11
C LYS A 7 18.81 12.97 -8.57
N ALA A 8 19.47 12.20 -9.44
CA ALA A 8 20.78 12.56 -10.00
C ALA A 8 20.72 13.81 -10.88
N ALA A 9 19.58 14.08 -11.51
CA ALA A 9 19.34 15.32 -12.26
C ALA A 9 19.04 16.54 -11.35
N GLY A 10 19.06 16.38 -10.02
CA GLY A 10 18.75 17.44 -9.06
C GLY A 10 17.26 17.77 -8.97
N VAL A 11 16.40 16.93 -9.55
CA VAL A 11 14.95 17.10 -9.51
C VAL A 11 14.39 16.39 -8.28
N ALA A 12 13.58 17.10 -7.48
CA ALA A 12 12.93 16.51 -6.33
C ALA A 12 11.88 15.46 -6.77
N ALA A 13 11.95 14.28 -6.17
CA ALA A 13 10.94 13.25 -6.40
C ALA A 13 9.59 13.67 -5.81
N THR A 14 8.51 13.26 -6.47
CA THR A 14 7.13 13.55 -6.06
C THR A 14 6.37 12.26 -5.72
N ILE A 15 5.19 12.35 -5.10
CA ILE A 15 4.30 11.19 -4.90
C ILE A 15 4.06 10.46 -6.23
N ALA A 16 3.78 11.19 -7.31
CA ALA A 16 3.57 10.61 -8.63
C ALA A 16 4.81 9.86 -9.14
N THR A 17 6.02 10.35 -8.83
CA THR A 17 7.27 9.68 -9.18
C THR A 17 7.39 8.34 -8.46
N TYR A 18 7.22 8.33 -7.14
CA TYR A 18 7.28 7.09 -6.34
C TYR A 18 6.19 6.11 -6.75
N ASN A 19 4.94 6.55 -6.90
CA ASN A 19 3.83 5.70 -7.33
C ASN A 19 4.08 5.08 -8.71
N THR A 20 4.66 5.83 -9.64
CA THR A 20 5.01 5.32 -10.97
C THR A 20 6.06 4.23 -10.88
N VAL A 21 7.13 4.45 -10.10
CA VAL A 21 8.22 3.48 -9.93
C VAL A 21 7.73 2.23 -9.21
N LEU A 22 7.01 2.38 -8.09
CA LEU A 22 6.39 1.28 -7.37
C LEU A 22 5.51 0.44 -8.30
N ALA A 23 4.58 1.07 -9.02
CA ALA A 23 3.67 0.37 -9.92
C ALA A 23 4.41 -0.32 -11.09
N ALA A 24 5.52 0.23 -11.57
CA ALA A 24 6.36 -0.44 -12.57
C ALA A 24 7.04 -1.68 -11.96
N CYS A 25 7.60 -1.56 -10.76
CA CYS A 25 8.23 -2.66 -10.03
C CYS A 25 7.23 -3.78 -9.69
N THR A 26 5.98 -3.46 -9.34
CA THR A 26 4.97 -4.49 -9.04
C THR A 26 4.59 -5.32 -10.26
N ARG A 27 4.61 -4.71 -11.47
CA ARG A 27 4.27 -5.35 -12.75
C ARG A 27 5.46 -6.01 -13.45
N ALA A 28 6.69 -5.72 -13.04
CA ALA A 28 7.88 -6.31 -13.65
C ALA A 28 7.94 -7.81 -13.36
N THR A 29 7.93 -8.63 -14.41
CA THR A 29 7.94 -10.09 -14.33
C THR A 29 9.25 -10.72 -14.80
N ASP A 30 10.09 -10.00 -15.55
CA ASP A 30 11.36 -10.50 -16.07
C ASP A 30 12.44 -9.38 -16.12
N PRO A 31 13.40 -9.37 -15.17
CA PRO A 31 13.38 -10.12 -13.92
C PRO A 31 12.29 -9.59 -12.97
N SER A 32 11.69 -10.48 -12.17
CA SER A 32 10.76 -10.06 -11.12
C SER A 32 11.47 -9.21 -10.08
N VAL A 33 10.86 -8.09 -9.68
CA VAL A 33 11.42 -7.23 -8.62
C VAL A 33 11.14 -7.85 -7.24
N PRO A 34 12.17 -8.05 -6.39
CA PRO A 34 11.99 -8.53 -5.02
C PRO A 34 11.11 -7.59 -4.21
N PHE A 35 10.29 -8.15 -3.32
CA PHE A 35 9.39 -7.35 -2.50
C PHE A 35 10.15 -6.41 -1.54
N ASP A 36 11.34 -6.81 -1.07
CA ASP A 36 12.19 -5.96 -0.22
C ASP A 36 12.60 -4.66 -0.90
N MET A 37 12.77 -4.67 -2.23
CA MET A 37 13.06 -3.43 -2.98
C MET A 37 11.84 -2.50 -3.00
N LEU A 38 10.63 -3.04 -3.13
CA LEU A 38 9.39 -2.27 -3.02
C LEU A 38 9.24 -1.66 -1.62
N LEU A 39 9.54 -2.43 -0.57
CA LEU A 39 9.53 -1.93 0.80
C LEU A 39 10.61 -0.87 1.05
N GLY A 40 11.79 -1.01 0.44
CA GLY A 40 12.84 0.00 0.48
C GLY A 40 12.37 1.34 -0.09
N LEU A 41 11.72 1.31 -1.26
CA LEU A 41 11.15 2.50 -1.89
C LEU A 41 10.02 3.13 -1.06
N PHE A 42 9.16 2.29 -0.50
CA PHE A 42 8.09 2.74 0.39
C PHE A 42 8.66 3.39 1.66
N ALA A 43 9.69 2.80 2.26
CA ALA A 43 10.38 3.36 3.41
C ALA A 43 11.09 4.68 3.06
N GLU A 44 11.75 4.76 1.91
CA GLU A 44 12.37 5.99 1.41
C GLU A 44 11.35 7.12 1.29
N MET A 45 10.19 6.86 0.68
CA MET A 45 9.08 7.80 0.56
C MET A 45 8.52 8.26 1.92
N ARG A 46 8.46 7.35 2.91
CA ARG A 46 8.05 7.66 4.29
C ARG A 46 9.03 8.57 5.03
N HIS A 47 10.31 8.52 4.69
CA HIS A 47 11.36 9.29 5.33
C HIS A 47 11.80 10.51 4.50
N ASP A 48 11.26 10.69 3.30
CA ASP A 48 11.56 11.83 2.44
C ASP A 48 11.23 13.14 3.20
N PRO A 49 12.12 14.16 3.21
CA PRO A 49 11.91 15.37 4.01
C PRO A 49 10.58 16.11 3.77
N PRO A 50 10.09 16.27 2.52
CA PRO A 50 8.85 16.99 2.25
C PRO A 50 7.62 16.16 2.67
N PRO A 51 6.71 16.72 3.50
CA PRO A 51 5.47 16.05 3.88
C PRO A 51 4.58 15.72 2.67
N CYS A 52 4.67 16.53 1.60
CA CYS A 52 3.92 16.33 0.36
C CYS A 52 4.37 15.11 -0.45
N VAL A 53 5.37 14.35 0.02
CA VAL A 53 5.86 13.11 -0.61
C VAL A 53 5.52 11.89 0.23
N ARG A 54 4.78 12.03 1.34
CA ARG A 54 4.34 10.90 2.17
C ARG A 54 3.43 9.92 1.40
N PRO A 55 3.48 8.61 1.72
CA PRO A 55 2.60 7.63 1.10
C PRO A 55 1.12 7.99 1.21
N ASP A 56 0.43 7.93 0.09
CA ASP A 56 -1.02 8.12 -0.01
C ASP A 56 -1.75 6.78 -0.19
N LEU A 57 -3.09 6.82 -0.26
CA LEU A 57 -3.92 5.64 -0.51
C LEU A 57 -3.48 4.87 -1.77
N THR A 58 -3.08 5.58 -2.83
CA THR A 58 -2.58 4.97 -4.07
C THR A 58 -1.29 4.20 -3.82
N THR A 59 -0.38 4.77 -3.04
CA THR A 59 0.88 4.15 -2.64
C THR A 59 0.61 2.84 -1.88
N TYR A 60 -0.23 2.90 -0.84
CA TYR A 60 -0.58 1.72 -0.04
C TYR A 60 -1.24 0.63 -0.88
N ASN A 61 -2.23 0.98 -1.70
CA ASN A 61 -2.90 0.04 -2.60
C ASN A 61 -1.91 -0.66 -3.54
N THR A 62 -0.91 0.07 -4.03
CA THR A 62 0.10 -0.48 -4.95
C THR A 62 0.96 -1.53 -4.26
N VAL A 63 1.47 -1.23 -3.05
CA VAL A 63 2.34 -2.16 -2.32
C VAL A 63 1.53 -3.34 -1.76
N LEU A 64 0.30 -3.11 -1.29
CA LEU A 64 -0.63 -4.16 -0.85
C LEU A 64 -0.97 -5.14 -1.98
N ALA A 65 -1.32 -4.63 -3.17
CA ALA A 65 -1.57 -5.49 -4.32
C ALA A 65 -0.37 -6.40 -4.65
N ALA A 66 0.85 -5.85 -4.56
CA ALA A 66 2.06 -6.63 -4.76
C ALA A 66 2.30 -7.69 -3.68
N ALA A 67 1.95 -7.40 -2.42
CA ALA A 67 2.04 -8.34 -1.31
C ALA A 67 1.06 -9.50 -1.48
N VAL A 68 -0.20 -9.20 -1.83
CA VAL A 68 -1.25 -10.21 -2.09
C VAL A 68 -0.85 -11.18 -3.20
N VAL A 69 -0.40 -10.66 -4.35
CA VAL A 69 0.02 -11.50 -5.49
C VAL A 69 1.21 -12.41 -5.14
N ARG A 70 2.00 -12.04 -4.14
CA ARG A 70 3.17 -12.80 -3.65
C ARG A 70 2.86 -13.65 -2.42
N SER A 71 1.60 -13.71 -1.98
CA SER A 71 1.15 -14.41 -0.77
C SER A 71 1.89 -13.98 0.50
N LEU A 72 2.17 -12.67 0.62
CA LEU A 72 2.89 -12.05 1.73
C LEU A 72 1.91 -11.48 2.75
N SER A 73 1.27 -12.35 3.54
CA SER A 73 0.23 -11.98 4.51
C SER A 73 0.76 -11.08 5.62
N ASP A 74 1.92 -11.40 6.18
CA ASP A 74 2.52 -10.65 7.30
C ASP A 74 2.87 -9.22 6.88
N GLN A 75 3.38 -9.06 5.66
CA GLN A 75 3.68 -7.76 5.08
C GLN A 75 2.39 -6.99 4.77
N SER A 76 1.32 -7.68 4.36
CA SER A 76 0.00 -7.05 4.15
C SER A 76 -0.57 -6.52 5.47
N GLU A 77 -0.43 -7.26 6.56
CA GLU A 77 -0.82 -6.83 7.91
C GLU A 77 0.00 -5.62 8.36
N MET A 78 1.33 -5.67 8.23
CA MET A 78 2.22 -4.54 8.55
C MET A 78 1.84 -3.28 7.77
N LEU A 79 1.53 -3.41 6.47
CA LEU A 79 1.12 -2.29 5.62
C LEU A 79 -0.23 -1.72 6.06
N LEU A 80 -1.18 -2.56 6.48
CA LEU A 80 -2.45 -2.12 7.05
C LEU A 80 -2.25 -1.29 8.32
N SER A 81 -1.49 -1.81 9.29
CA SER A 81 -1.19 -1.08 10.52
C SER A 81 -0.50 0.25 10.23
N THR A 82 0.48 0.25 9.32
CA THR A 82 1.20 1.47 8.92
C THR A 82 0.26 2.50 8.27
N MET A 83 -0.70 2.05 7.45
CA MET A 83 -1.69 2.90 6.80
C MET A 83 -2.62 3.57 7.82
N LEU A 84 -3.10 2.81 8.80
CA LEU A 84 -3.97 3.28 9.86
C LEU A 84 -3.25 4.25 10.81
N GLU A 85 -2.01 3.94 11.20
CA GLU A 85 -1.15 4.81 12.01
C GLU A 85 -0.84 6.14 11.31
N ALA A 86 -0.70 6.11 9.98
CA ALA A 86 -0.51 7.31 9.17
C ALA A 86 -1.82 8.11 8.97
N GLY A 87 -2.96 7.64 9.50
CA GLY A 87 -4.26 8.28 9.34
C GLY A 87 -4.84 8.15 7.92
N VAL A 88 -4.32 7.24 7.10
CA VAL A 88 -4.82 7.00 5.74
C VAL A 88 -5.98 6.00 5.83
N LEU A 89 -7.17 6.44 5.45
CA LEU A 89 -8.36 5.61 5.50
C LEU A 89 -8.36 4.55 4.39
N LEU A 90 -8.80 3.33 4.74
CA LEU A 90 -9.01 2.29 3.75
C LEU A 90 -10.03 2.73 2.71
N GLY A 91 -9.68 2.52 1.43
CA GLY A 91 -10.65 2.46 0.34
C GLY A 91 -11.11 1.03 0.06
N CYS A 92 -12.08 0.88 -0.85
CA CYS A 92 -12.59 -0.44 -1.26
C CYS A 92 -11.49 -1.36 -1.81
N ALA A 93 -10.49 -0.81 -2.52
CA ALA A 93 -9.37 -1.58 -3.07
C ALA A 93 -8.46 -2.13 -1.96
N SER A 94 -7.98 -1.28 -1.05
CA SER A 94 -7.17 -1.70 0.10
C SER A 94 -7.90 -2.73 0.95
N TYR A 95 -9.20 -2.53 1.21
CA TYR A 95 -9.99 -3.48 1.99
C TYR A 95 -10.03 -4.85 1.32
N ARG A 96 -10.29 -4.90 0.02
CA ARG A 96 -10.28 -6.16 -0.74
C ARG A 96 -8.91 -6.84 -0.70
N TYR A 97 -7.82 -6.10 -0.88
CA TYR A 97 -6.48 -6.68 -0.78
C TYR A 97 -6.19 -7.28 0.59
N ILE A 98 -6.63 -6.63 1.67
CA ILE A 98 -6.50 -7.17 3.02
C ILE A 98 -7.32 -8.45 3.16
N VAL A 99 -8.59 -8.46 2.77
CA VAL A 99 -9.41 -9.68 2.82
C VAL A 99 -8.75 -10.82 2.05
N ASP A 100 -8.31 -10.57 0.81
CA ASP A 100 -7.66 -11.57 -0.04
C ASP A 100 -6.36 -12.11 0.61
N ALA A 101 -5.53 -11.24 1.20
CA ALA A 101 -4.31 -11.64 1.89
C ALA A 101 -4.59 -12.57 3.07
N PHE A 102 -5.53 -12.21 3.92
CA PHE A 102 -5.85 -12.97 5.14
C PHE A 102 -6.66 -14.23 4.85
N ASP A 103 -7.49 -14.24 3.80
CA ASP A 103 -8.17 -15.46 3.32
C ASP A 103 -7.14 -16.50 2.87
N SER A 104 -6.15 -16.07 2.08
CA SER A 104 -5.06 -16.94 1.62
C SER A 104 -4.20 -17.50 2.75
N ALA A 105 -4.12 -16.79 3.88
CA ALA A 105 -3.41 -17.21 5.08
C ALA A 105 -4.30 -18.01 6.07
N GLY A 106 -5.59 -18.20 5.77
CA GLY A 106 -6.54 -18.88 6.65
C GLY A 106 -6.86 -18.10 7.94
N ASN A 107 -6.71 -16.78 7.94
CA ASN A 107 -6.77 -15.94 9.14
C ASN A 107 -7.76 -14.77 9.00
N LEU A 108 -8.94 -15.04 8.44
CA LEU A 108 -10.00 -14.04 8.21
C LEU A 108 -10.49 -13.33 9.48
N SER A 109 -10.45 -13.99 10.64
CA SER A 109 -10.83 -13.40 11.93
C SER A 109 -10.04 -12.12 12.25
N ARG A 110 -8.79 -12.05 11.81
CA ARG A 110 -7.88 -10.94 12.08
C ARG A 110 -8.16 -9.71 11.23
N VAL A 111 -8.82 -9.87 10.07
CA VAL A 111 -9.28 -8.73 9.25
C VAL A 111 -10.32 -7.90 9.98
N ALA A 112 -11.25 -8.54 10.68
CA ALA A 112 -12.31 -7.86 11.42
C ALA A 112 -11.79 -7.13 12.67
N GLU A 113 -10.67 -7.58 13.23
CA GLU A 113 -9.99 -6.91 14.35
C GLU A 113 -9.21 -5.68 13.88
N LEU A 114 -8.55 -5.77 12.72
CA LEU A 114 -7.64 -4.73 12.24
C LEU A 114 -8.32 -3.65 11.38
N ALA A 115 -9.34 -4.03 10.60
CA ALA A 115 -10.11 -3.09 9.80
C ALA A 115 -11.46 -2.86 10.48
N PRO A 116 -11.77 -1.64 10.96
CA PRO A 116 -13.11 -1.36 11.44
C PRO A 116 -14.09 -1.69 10.31
N VAL A 117 -15.12 -2.46 10.65
CA VAL A 117 -16.21 -2.82 9.74
C VAL A 117 -16.66 -1.52 9.06
N PRO A 118 -16.67 -1.43 7.71
CA PRO A 118 -17.22 -0.25 7.06
C PRO A 118 -18.66 -0.13 7.58
N GLY A 119 -18.90 0.92 8.36
CA GLY A 119 -20.13 1.12 9.09
C GLY A 119 -21.32 0.91 8.16
N GLY A 120 -22.25 0.08 8.60
CA GLY A 120 -23.54 -0.08 7.95
C GLY A 120 -24.22 1.27 7.84
N GLY A 121 -24.08 1.90 6.68
CA GLY A 121 -24.97 2.95 6.22
C GLY A 121 -26.29 2.33 5.79
N VAL A 122 -27.01 1.68 6.72
CA VAL A 122 -28.46 1.60 6.62
C VAL A 122 -28.98 2.89 7.25
N GLY A 123 -29.10 3.92 6.41
CA GLY A 123 -30.05 4.98 6.66
C GLY A 123 -31.43 4.35 6.67
N VAL A 124 -31.88 3.95 7.85
CA VAL A 124 -33.31 3.78 8.11
C VAL A 124 -33.90 5.17 8.27
N ASP A 125 -34.13 5.83 7.13
CA ASP A 125 -35.20 6.81 7.04
C ASP A 125 -36.51 6.05 7.26
N THR A 126 -36.90 5.89 8.52
CA THR A 126 -38.28 5.57 8.87
C THR A 126 -38.98 6.89 9.14
N MET A 127 -39.91 7.17 8.24
CA MET A 127 -40.89 8.25 8.27
C MET A 127 -41.73 8.21 9.56
#